data_AF-A0AAU9TZ53-F1
#
_entry.id   AF-A0AAU9TZ53-F1
#
_cell.length_a   1.000
_cell.length_b   1.000
_cell.length_c   1.000
_cell.angle_alpha   90.00
_cell.angle_beta   90.00
_cell.angle_gamma   90.00
#
_symmetry.space_group_name_H-M   'P 1'
#
loop_
_entity.id
_entity.type
_entity.pdbx_description
1 polymer ?
#
loop_
_entity_poly.entity_id
_entity_poly.type
_entity_poly.pdbx_seq_one_letter_code
_entity_poly.pdbx_strand_id
1 'polypeptide(L)'
;MYCRCSCCGVAVLRVACRGAAERKQLGALVACGALAADAERAAAARAKLHDPHPHNPYYDFLYALHVSRHHYRKAAAVMYERAARCGAEGGAARRRWLAAALTCLRLARPEHAFLARPAAHAPAADALQVIGPEDLAAELREEVPESLDPVQQALLRNENIDFDALYSMLKEADVETLLAVTKRAISTGQFLPRWFLQRFMAACAQTCVRALLRGGRALEAAELCCEALRDAARALRPPAPAPRAAPLALADLLLLELRHHSHHPHADKIYNELKSVIEEYTKVIIRTSENMKLAQIQNTVKN
;
A
#
# COMPACT_ATOMS: atom_id res chain seq x y z
N MET A 1 -63.38 -22.04 13.12
CA MET A 1 -62.13 -22.80 12.92
C MET A 1 -61.58 -22.49 11.53
N TYR A 2 -60.66 -21.53 11.41
CA TYR A 2 -59.90 -21.29 10.16
C TYR A 2 -58.45 -21.73 10.40
N CYS A 3 -58.04 -22.76 9.68
CA CYS A 3 -56.70 -23.34 9.76
C CYS A 3 -55.69 -22.33 9.21
N ARG A 4 -54.95 -21.64 10.10
CA ARG A 4 -53.83 -20.75 9.72
C ARG A 4 -52.65 -21.61 9.28
N CYS A 5 -52.63 -21.99 8.00
CA CYS A 5 -51.46 -22.62 7.42
C CYS A 5 -50.37 -21.55 7.20
N SER A 6 -49.51 -21.36 8.21
CA SER A 6 -48.38 -20.42 8.22
C SER A 6 -47.47 -20.55 6.99
N CYS A 7 -47.42 -21.73 6.37
CA CYS A 7 -46.56 -22.00 5.21
C CYS A 7 -47.06 -21.38 3.90
N CYS A 8 -48.38 -21.28 3.67
CA CYS A 8 -48.92 -20.69 2.43
C CYS A 8 -48.79 -19.16 2.39
N GLY A 9 -48.93 -18.49 3.54
CA GLY A 9 -48.74 -17.04 3.64
C GLY A 9 -47.30 -16.62 3.31
N VAL A 10 -46.31 -17.39 3.78
CA VAL A 10 -44.88 -17.11 3.53
C VAL A 10 -44.51 -17.27 2.05
N ALA A 11 -45.11 -18.22 1.33
CA ALA A 11 -44.86 -18.40 -0.10
C ALA A 11 -45.42 -17.23 -0.94
N VAL A 12 -46.65 -16.80 -0.64
CA VAL A 12 -47.28 -15.65 -1.32
C VAL A 12 -46.54 -14.34 -0.99
N LEU A 13 -46.12 -14.15 0.27
CA LEU A 13 -45.29 -13.00 0.65
C LEU A 13 -43.89 -13.04 0.03
N ARG A 14 -43.29 -14.21 -0.16
CA ARG A 14 -42.00 -14.33 -0.87
C ARG A 14 -42.12 -13.89 -2.32
N VAL A 15 -43.23 -14.20 -3.00
CA VAL A 15 -43.50 -13.76 -4.38
C VAL A 15 -43.86 -12.27 -4.40
N ALA A 16 -44.65 -11.78 -3.45
CA ALA A 16 -45.01 -10.36 -3.34
C ALA A 16 -43.80 -9.47 -3.02
N CYS A 17 -42.89 -9.88 -2.13
CA CYS A 17 -41.65 -9.14 -1.87
C CYS A 17 -40.72 -9.13 -3.10
N ARG A 18 -40.71 -10.22 -3.89
CA ARG A 18 -39.96 -10.29 -5.14
C ARG A 18 -40.52 -9.31 -6.17
N GLY A 19 -41.84 -9.36 -6.41
CA GLY A 19 -42.52 -8.45 -7.32
C GLY A 19 -42.47 -6.98 -6.87
N ALA A 20 -42.54 -6.70 -5.58
CA ALA A 20 -42.43 -5.34 -5.04
C ALA A 20 -41.00 -4.78 -5.10
N ALA A 21 -39.98 -5.63 -4.93
CA ALA A 21 -38.57 -5.27 -5.13
C ALA A 21 -38.29 -4.97 -6.61
N GLU A 22 -38.76 -5.82 -7.52
CA GLU A 22 -38.67 -5.62 -8.98
C GLU A 22 -39.41 -4.34 -9.43
N ARG A 23 -40.50 -3.96 -8.75
CA ARG A 23 -41.31 -2.77 -9.05
C ARG A 23 -40.91 -1.49 -8.30
N LYS A 24 -39.83 -1.51 -7.50
CA LYS A 24 -39.39 -0.38 -6.64
C LYS A 24 -40.47 0.14 -5.66
N GLN A 25 -41.46 -0.68 -5.30
CA GLN A 25 -42.60 -0.31 -4.43
C GLN A 25 -42.41 -0.73 -2.97
N LEU A 26 -41.15 -0.85 -2.53
CA LEU A 26 -40.79 -1.33 -1.19
C LEU A 26 -41.27 -0.40 -0.07
N GLY A 27 -41.53 0.88 -0.35
CA GLY A 27 -42.05 1.85 0.62
C GLY A 27 -43.45 1.51 1.16
N ALA A 28 -44.32 0.91 0.33
CA ALA A 28 -45.66 0.51 0.77
C ALA A 28 -45.65 -0.65 1.78
N LEU A 29 -44.64 -1.53 1.69
CA LEU A 29 -44.44 -2.64 2.63
C LEU A 29 -43.90 -2.18 4.00
N VAL A 30 -43.21 -1.03 4.03
CA VAL A 30 -42.73 -0.44 5.29
C VAL A 30 -43.92 0.07 6.12
N ALA A 31 -44.91 0.67 5.48
CA ALA A 31 -46.10 1.22 6.13
C ALA A 31 -47.05 0.14 6.70
N CYS A 32 -47.03 -1.08 6.15
CA CYS A 32 -47.88 -2.18 6.60
C CYS A 32 -47.29 -2.91 7.83
N GLY A 33 -47.79 -2.59 9.03
CA GLY A 33 -47.37 -3.22 10.29
C GLY A 33 -47.68 -4.72 10.40
N ALA A 34 -48.72 -5.23 9.74
CA ALA A 34 -49.13 -6.64 9.85
C ALA A 34 -48.21 -7.60 9.08
N LEU A 35 -47.60 -7.15 7.98
CA LEU A 35 -46.70 -7.95 7.12
C LEU A 35 -45.22 -7.70 7.41
N ALA A 36 -44.95 -6.76 8.31
CA ALA A 36 -43.67 -6.34 8.83
C ALA A 36 -42.65 -7.46 9.07
N ALA A 37 -43.01 -8.40 9.94
CA ALA A 37 -42.11 -9.42 10.46
C ALA A 37 -41.79 -10.49 9.41
N ASP A 38 -42.76 -10.80 8.55
CA ASP A 38 -42.57 -11.76 7.47
C ASP A 38 -41.75 -11.16 6.33
N ALA A 39 -41.96 -9.88 6.03
CA ALA A 39 -41.14 -9.12 5.08
C ALA A 39 -39.70 -8.95 5.59
N GLU A 40 -39.49 -8.67 6.88
CA GLU A 40 -38.15 -8.63 7.51
C GLU A 40 -37.42 -9.96 7.33
N ARG A 41 -38.06 -11.08 7.69
CA ARG A 41 -37.45 -12.42 7.55
C ARG A 41 -37.14 -12.78 6.10
N ALA A 42 -38.05 -12.49 5.17
CA ALA A 42 -37.86 -12.79 3.76
C ALA A 42 -36.76 -11.91 3.13
N ALA A 43 -36.69 -10.63 3.49
CA ALA A 43 -35.67 -9.71 3.00
C ALA A 43 -34.29 -10.04 3.58
N ALA A 44 -34.18 -10.38 4.86
CA ALA A 44 -32.90 -10.77 5.49
C ALA A 44 -32.31 -12.04 4.87
N ALA A 45 -33.14 -13.06 4.58
CA ALA A 45 -32.70 -14.28 3.92
C ALA A 45 -32.19 -14.01 2.49
N ARG A 46 -32.83 -13.08 1.77
CA ARG A 46 -32.45 -12.71 0.40
C ARG A 46 -31.27 -11.78 0.32
N ALA A 47 -31.13 -10.86 1.27
CA ALA A 47 -29.99 -9.95 1.35
C ALA A 47 -28.68 -10.75 1.36
N LYS A 48 -28.65 -11.88 2.09
CA LYS A 48 -27.53 -12.81 2.19
C LYS A 48 -27.23 -13.59 0.91
N LEU A 49 -28.23 -13.85 0.07
CA LEU A 49 -28.05 -14.58 -1.19
C LEU A 49 -27.74 -13.67 -2.38
N HIS A 50 -28.03 -12.38 -2.26
CA HIS A 50 -27.74 -11.41 -3.29
C HIS A 50 -26.24 -11.12 -3.36
N ASP A 51 -25.73 -10.89 -4.58
CA ASP A 51 -24.33 -10.55 -4.82
C ASP A 51 -23.88 -9.35 -3.97
N PRO A 52 -22.62 -9.34 -3.50
CA PRO A 52 -22.03 -8.26 -2.72
C PRO A 52 -21.77 -7.02 -3.61
N HIS A 53 -22.84 -6.44 -4.15
CA HIS A 53 -22.80 -5.23 -4.95
C HIS A 53 -23.16 -4.00 -4.10
N PRO A 54 -22.63 -2.79 -4.40
CA PRO A 54 -22.91 -1.57 -3.63
C PRO A 54 -24.40 -1.23 -3.52
N HIS A 55 -25.20 -1.56 -4.53
CA HIS A 55 -26.65 -1.35 -4.57
C HIS A 55 -27.40 -2.67 -4.32
N ASN A 56 -27.63 -2.99 -3.05
CA ASN A 56 -28.46 -4.13 -2.66
C ASN A 56 -29.81 -3.63 -2.10
N PRO A 57 -30.92 -3.79 -2.84
CA PRO A 57 -32.21 -3.22 -2.48
C PRO A 57 -32.81 -3.81 -1.20
N TYR A 58 -32.36 -5.01 -0.79
CA TYR A 58 -32.85 -5.67 0.42
C TYR A 58 -32.28 -5.04 1.68
N TYR A 59 -31.00 -4.65 1.69
CA TYR A 59 -30.40 -3.92 2.82
C TYR A 59 -30.99 -2.51 2.94
N ASP A 60 -31.26 -1.83 1.81
CA ASP A 60 -31.92 -0.53 1.79
C ASP A 60 -33.34 -0.62 2.39
N PHE A 61 -34.10 -1.65 2.01
CA PHE A 61 -35.42 -1.92 2.57
C PHE A 61 -35.38 -2.24 4.05
N LEU A 62 -34.50 -3.16 4.49
CA LEU A 62 -34.38 -3.56 5.89
C LEU A 62 -34.02 -2.36 6.78
N TYR A 63 -33.11 -1.51 6.31
CA TYR A 63 -32.75 -0.29 7.02
C TYR A 63 -33.93 0.68 7.15
N ALA A 64 -34.63 0.97 6.05
CA ALA A 64 -35.82 1.82 6.08
C ALA A 64 -36.94 1.24 6.98
N LEU A 65 -37.08 -0.09 6.99
CA LEU A 65 -38.04 -0.81 7.83
C LEU A 65 -37.70 -0.71 9.33
N HIS A 66 -36.42 -0.80 9.69
CA HIS A 66 -35.98 -0.72 11.08
C HIS A 66 -35.97 0.71 11.61
N VAL A 67 -35.58 1.69 10.78
CA VAL A 67 -35.60 3.11 11.14
C VAL A 67 -37.03 3.61 11.36
N SER A 68 -37.97 3.25 10.47
CA SER A 68 -39.38 3.66 10.61
C SER A 68 -40.08 3.07 11.85
N ARG A 69 -39.55 1.98 12.42
CA ARG A 69 -40.06 1.33 13.64
C ARG A 69 -39.23 1.66 14.89
N HIS A 70 -38.29 2.58 14.80
CA HIS A 70 -37.38 2.95 15.89
C HIS A 70 -36.56 1.77 16.45
N HIS A 71 -36.34 0.72 15.66
CA HIS A 71 -35.50 -0.42 16.00
C HIS A 71 -34.05 -0.17 15.59
N TYR A 72 -33.44 0.85 16.18
CA TYR A 72 -32.13 1.35 15.75
C TYR A 72 -30.99 0.33 15.90
N ARG A 73 -31.03 -0.54 16.91
CA ARG A 73 -30.05 -1.62 17.07
C ARG A 73 -30.08 -2.60 15.88
N LYS A 74 -31.27 -2.99 15.44
CA LYS A 74 -31.44 -3.87 14.26
C LYS A 74 -30.99 -3.15 12.98
N ALA A 75 -31.32 -1.86 12.85
CA ALA A 75 -30.86 -1.04 11.72
C ALA A 75 -29.32 -0.99 11.64
N ALA A 76 -28.66 -0.79 12.79
CA ALA A 76 -27.21 -0.79 12.88
C ALA A 76 -26.60 -2.14 12.49
N ALA A 77 -27.16 -3.25 12.98
CA ALA A 77 -26.69 -4.60 12.64
C ALA A 77 -26.78 -4.90 11.14
N VAL A 78 -27.89 -4.50 10.50
CA VAL A 78 -28.11 -4.67 9.05
C VAL A 78 -27.09 -3.85 8.23
N MET A 79 -26.81 -2.61 8.64
CA MET A 79 -25.82 -1.77 7.96
C MET A 79 -24.38 -2.24 8.20
N TYR A 80 -24.07 -2.73 9.39
CA TYR A 80 -22.77 -3.33 9.70
C TYR A 80 -22.54 -4.62 8.89
N GLU A 81 -23.55 -5.48 8.78
CA GLU A 81 -23.48 -6.68 7.93
C GLU A 81 -23.22 -6.31 6.46
N ARG A 82 -23.92 -5.29 5.93
CA ARG A 82 -23.66 -4.78 4.58
C ARG A 82 -22.22 -4.26 4.44
N ALA A 83 -21.73 -3.49 5.41
CA ALA A 83 -20.38 -2.95 5.41
C ALA A 83 -19.32 -4.08 5.39
N ALA A 84 -19.51 -5.11 6.22
CA ALA A 84 -18.62 -6.27 6.28
C ALA A 84 -18.55 -7.02 4.94
N ARG A 85 -19.67 -7.12 4.22
CA ARG A 85 -19.72 -7.78 2.91
C ARG A 85 -19.14 -6.94 1.78
N CYS A 86 -19.25 -5.61 1.87
CA CYS A 86 -18.61 -4.68 0.92
C CYS A 86 -17.09 -4.49 1.18
N GLY A 87 -16.53 -5.03 2.27
CA GLY A 87 -15.11 -4.88 2.60
C GLY A 87 -14.15 -5.45 1.54
N ALA A 88 -14.62 -6.33 0.66
CA ALA A 88 -13.83 -6.84 -0.46
C ALA A 88 -13.78 -5.88 -1.68
N GLU A 89 -14.72 -4.92 -1.78
CA GLU A 89 -14.89 -4.03 -2.94
C GLU A 89 -14.87 -2.55 -2.52
N GLY A 90 -13.69 -2.03 -2.14
CA GLY A 90 -13.41 -0.59 -2.05
C GLY A 90 -13.95 0.16 -0.80
N GLY A 91 -13.04 0.91 -0.14
CA GLY A 91 -13.29 1.53 1.18
C GLY A 91 -14.38 2.61 1.24
N ALA A 92 -14.70 3.31 0.15
CA ALA A 92 -15.64 4.45 0.20
C ALA A 92 -17.10 4.02 0.48
N ALA A 93 -17.53 2.88 -0.07
CA ALA A 93 -18.87 2.35 0.16
C ALA A 93 -19.00 1.78 1.58
N ARG A 94 -18.01 0.98 2.02
CA ARG A 94 -17.94 0.43 3.39
C ARG A 94 -18.05 1.53 4.45
N ARG A 95 -17.27 2.60 4.31
CA ARG A 95 -17.29 3.75 5.23
C ARG A 95 -18.68 4.36 5.38
N ARG A 96 -19.40 4.52 4.27
CA ARG A 96 -20.75 5.13 4.27
C ARG A 96 -21.75 4.25 5.06
N TRP A 97 -21.62 2.94 4.97
CA TRP A 97 -22.46 1.98 5.70
C TRP A 97 -22.07 1.88 7.18
N LEU A 98 -20.77 1.91 7.51
CA LEU A 98 -20.31 1.97 8.91
C LEU A 98 -20.75 3.26 9.60
N ALA A 99 -20.68 4.41 8.92
CA ALA A 99 -21.20 5.68 9.43
C ALA A 99 -22.72 5.63 9.69
N ALA A 100 -23.48 4.99 8.80
CA ALA A 100 -24.92 4.78 9.01
C ALA A 100 -25.21 3.87 10.21
N ALA A 101 -24.41 2.80 10.39
CA ALA A 101 -24.51 1.92 11.55
C ALA A 101 -24.19 2.65 12.86
N LEU A 102 -23.11 3.45 12.89
CA LEU A 102 -22.74 4.27 14.05
C LEU A 102 -23.82 5.28 14.42
N THR A 103 -24.40 5.95 13.42
CA THR A 103 -25.52 6.88 13.63
C THR A 103 -26.70 6.17 14.28
N CYS A 104 -27.03 4.95 13.81
CA CYS A 104 -28.09 4.14 14.40
C CYS A 104 -27.78 3.66 15.82
N LEU A 105 -26.53 3.30 16.14
CA LEU A 105 -26.16 2.95 17.52
C LEU A 105 -26.27 4.13 18.48
N ARG A 106 -25.90 5.34 18.04
CA ARG A 106 -26.05 6.56 18.84
C ARG A 106 -27.50 6.96 19.09
N LEU A 107 -28.41 6.59 18.19
CA LEU A 107 -29.86 6.77 18.35
C LEU A 107 -30.51 5.68 19.20
N ALA A 108 -29.85 4.54 19.38
CA ALA A 108 -30.34 3.47 20.24
C ALA A 108 -30.20 3.85 21.72
N ARG A 109 -31.03 3.23 22.58
CA ARG A 109 -30.87 3.35 24.03
C ARG A 109 -29.49 2.83 24.45
N PRO A 110 -28.79 3.47 25.41
CA PRO A 110 -27.42 3.12 25.78
C PRO A 110 -27.28 1.65 26.21
N GLU A 111 -28.29 1.09 26.89
CA GLU A 111 -28.35 -0.32 27.31
C GLU A 111 -28.40 -1.33 26.13
N HIS A 112 -28.73 -0.86 24.93
CA HIS A 112 -28.87 -1.68 23.73
C HIS A 112 -27.95 -1.22 22.59
N ALA A 113 -27.04 -0.29 22.86
CA ALA A 113 -26.11 0.26 21.89
C ALA A 113 -24.88 -0.65 21.71
N PHE A 114 -25.10 -1.89 21.26
CA PHE A 114 -24.03 -2.83 20.99
C PHE A 114 -24.33 -3.74 19.79
N LEU A 115 -23.26 -4.12 19.10
CA LEU A 115 -23.25 -5.09 18.00
C LEU A 115 -22.45 -6.31 18.42
N ALA A 116 -22.79 -7.48 17.87
CA ALA A 116 -22.01 -8.69 18.04
C ALA A 116 -21.42 -9.09 16.69
N ARG A 117 -20.10 -9.33 16.63
CA ARG A 117 -19.41 -9.82 15.44
C ARG A 117 -18.63 -11.11 15.74
N PRO A 118 -18.40 -11.96 14.73
CA PRO A 118 -17.45 -13.05 14.88
C PRO A 118 -16.02 -12.51 15.08
N ALA A 119 -15.32 -13.02 16.09
CA ALA A 119 -13.92 -12.68 16.34
C ALA A 119 -13.03 -13.36 15.30
N ALA A 120 -12.22 -12.59 14.57
CA ALA A 120 -11.44 -13.10 13.44
C ALA A 120 -10.26 -14.03 13.85
N HIS A 121 -9.83 -14.02 15.12
CA HIS A 121 -8.61 -14.70 15.59
C HIS A 121 -8.76 -15.41 16.96
N ALA A 122 -10.00 -15.60 17.46
CA ALA A 122 -10.22 -16.23 18.76
C ALA A 122 -10.48 -17.75 18.63
N PRO A 123 -10.03 -18.59 19.59
CA PRO A 123 -10.44 -19.99 19.67
C PRO A 123 -11.97 -20.08 19.82
N ALA A 124 -12.57 -21.18 19.35
CA ALA A 124 -14.03 -21.33 19.19
C ALA A 124 -14.89 -21.03 20.44
N ALA A 125 -14.29 -20.99 21.63
CA ALA A 125 -14.96 -20.61 22.89
C ALA A 125 -15.24 -19.10 23.01
N ASP A 126 -14.42 -18.23 22.40
CA ASP A 126 -14.54 -16.76 22.43
C ASP A 126 -14.81 -16.18 21.04
N ALA A 127 -15.60 -16.89 20.23
CA ALA A 127 -15.88 -16.53 18.84
C ALA A 127 -16.74 -15.27 18.68
N LEU A 128 -17.26 -14.67 19.76
CA LEU A 128 -18.18 -13.53 19.71
C LEU A 128 -17.55 -12.29 20.36
N GLN A 129 -17.28 -11.27 19.57
CA GLN A 129 -16.85 -9.96 20.05
C GLN A 129 -18.04 -9.00 20.09
N VAL A 130 -18.28 -8.39 21.24
CA VAL A 130 -19.26 -7.30 21.40
C VAL A 130 -18.58 -5.97 21.15
N ILE A 131 -19.17 -5.15 20.29
CA ILE A 131 -18.65 -3.85 19.84
C ILE A 131 -19.63 -2.76 20.30
N GLY A 132 -19.13 -1.75 21.00
CA GLY A 132 -19.89 -0.55 21.36
C GLY A 132 -19.86 0.55 20.28
N PRO A 133 -20.56 1.68 20.52
CA PRO A 133 -20.53 2.81 19.60
C PRO A 133 -19.14 3.46 19.52
N GLU A 134 -18.36 3.43 20.60
CA GLU A 134 -17.00 3.98 20.62
C GLU A 134 -16.00 3.11 19.85
N ASP A 135 -16.11 1.78 20.00
CA ASP A 135 -15.28 0.83 19.23
C ASP A 135 -15.58 0.93 17.72
N LEU A 136 -16.86 1.06 17.36
CA LEU A 136 -17.26 1.25 15.97
C LEU A 136 -16.82 2.63 15.44
N ALA A 137 -16.81 3.65 16.29
CA ALA A 137 -16.27 4.96 15.93
C ALA A 137 -14.75 4.91 15.73
N ALA A 138 -14.03 4.09 16.50
CA ALA A 138 -12.60 3.83 16.29
C ALA A 138 -12.35 3.10 14.96
N GLU A 139 -13.11 2.04 14.66
CA GLU A 139 -13.04 1.33 13.36
C GLU A 139 -13.29 2.29 12.19
N LEU A 140 -14.28 3.19 12.31
CA LEU A 140 -14.55 4.20 11.30
C LEU A 140 -13.42 5.24 11.17
N ARG A 141 -12.73 5.58 12.27
CA ARG A 141 -11.59 6.50 12.26
C ARG A 141 -10.38 5.87 11.57
N GLU A 142 -10.12 4.58 11.80
CA GLU A 142 -9.05 3.83 11.12
C GLU A 142 -9.25 3.74 9.60
N GLU A 143 -10.51 3.79 9.14
CA GLU A 143 -10.85 3.86 7.71
C GLU A 143 -10.74 5.27 7.10
N VAL A 144 -10.48 6.31 7.89
CA VAL A 144 -10.30 7.67 7.36
C VAL A 144 -8.96 7.71 6.64
N PRO A 145 -8.88 8.24 5.41
CA PRO A 145 -7.60 8.37 4.71
C PRO A 145 -6.54 9.09 5.56
N GLU A 146 -6.94 10.01 6.44
CA GLU A 146 -6.05 10.75 7.35
C GLU A 146 -5.38 9.90 8.45
N SER A 147 -5.89 8.71 8.78
CA SER A 147 -5.23 7.76 9.70
C SER A 147 -4.37 6.72 8.99
N LEU A 148 -4.42 6.66 7.65
CA LEU A 148 -3.51 5.81 6.88
C LEU A 148 -2.10 6.38 6.96
N ASP A 149 -1.11 5.50 6.84
CA ASP A 149 0.29 5.90 6.79
C ASP A 149 0.47 6.97 5.70
N PRO A 150 1.22 8.07 5.92
CA PRO A 150 1.32 9.17 4.96
C PRO A 150 1.80 8.71 3.57
N VAL A 151 2.54 7.60 3.51
CA VAL A 151 2.92 6.94 2.25
C VAL A 151 1.70 6.35 1.53
N GLN A 152 0.82 5.66 2.24
CA GLN A 152 -0.42 5.11 1.69
C GLN A 152 -1.37 6.21 1.23
N GLN A 153 -1.45 7.32 1.99
CA GLN A 153 -2.19 8.50 1.56
C GLN A 153 -1.65 9.07 0.24
N ALA A 154 -0.33 9.20 0.12
CA ALA A 154 0.32 9.69 -1.09
C ALA A 154 0.09 8.75 -2.28
N LEU A 155 0.05 7.43 -2.06
CA LEU A 155 -0.25 6.45 -3.11
C LEU A 155 -1.70 6.50 -3.62
N LEU A 156 -2.65 6.89 -2.75
CA LEU A 156 -4.06 7.07 -3.13
C LEU A 156 -4.31 8.36 -3.90
N ARG A 157 -3.48 9.39 -3.69
CA ARG A 157 -3.59 10.67 -4.40
C ARG A 157 -3.09 10.52 -5.84
N ASN A 158 -3.76 11.20 -6.76
CA ASN A 158 -3.37 11.22 -8.17
C ASN A 158 -2.21 12.17 -8.50
N GLU A 159 -1.61 12.78 -7.48
CA GLU A 159 -0.55 13.78 -7.58
C GLU A 159 0.84 13.12 -7.55
N ASN A 160 1.88 13.95 -7.75
CA ASN A 160 3.27 13.55 -7.57
C ASN A 160 3.57 13.31 -6.09
N ILE A 161 4.42 12.33 -5.81
CA ILE A 161 4.83 11.95 -4.46
C ILE A 161 5.88 12.93 -3.96
N ASP A 162 5.65 13.55 -2.80
CA ASP A 162 6.67 14.36 -2.14
C ASP A 162 7.65 13.44 -1.39
N PHE A 163 8.80 13.19 -2.02
CA PHE A 163 9.84 12.32 -1.46
C PHE A 163 10.55 12.94 -0.25
N ASP A 164 10.60 14.27 -0.14
CA ASP A 164 11.28 14.94 0.96
C ASP A 164 10.41 14.88 2.23
N ALA A 165 9.10 15.09 2.08
CA ALA A 165 8.15 14.92 3.18
C ALA A 165 8.08 13.47 3.69
N LEU A 166 8.25 12.48 2.80
CA LEU A 166 8.15 11.05 3.13
C LEU A 166 9.51 10.40 3.47
N TYR A 167 10.60 11.16 3.54
CA TYR A 167 11.94 10.62 3.73
C TYR A 167 12.08 9.72 4.97
N SER A 168 11.57 10.15 6.12
CA SER A 168 11.67 9.40 7.39
C SER A 168 10.96 8.04 7.32
N MET A 169 9.82 7.98 6.64
CA MET A 169 9.00 6.79 6.49
C MET A 169 9.60 5.84 5.44
N LEU A 170 10.02 6.38 4.29
CA LEU A 170 10.58 5.59 3.19
C LEU A 170 11.98 5.05 3.50
N LYS A 171 12.72 5.69 4.41
CA LYS A 171 14.03 5.20 4.85
C LYS A 171 13.94 3.84 5.53
N GLU A 172 12.91 3.61 6.33
CA GLU A 172 12.71 2.36 7.08
C GLU A 172 11.63 1.45 6.46
N ALA A 173 11.09 1.83 5.30
CA ALA A 173 10.02 1.08 4.64
C ALA A 173 10.42 -0.32 4.17
N ASP A 174 9.41 -1.18 4.10
CA ASP A 174 9.47 -2.53 3.56
C ASP A 174 9.54 -2.54 2.03
N VAL A 175 9.88 -3.70 1.47
CA VAL A 175 10.11 -3.88 0.03
C VAL A 175 8.83 -3.66 -0.77
N GLU A 176 7.65 -4.01 -0.23
CA GLU A 176 6.38 -3.90 -0.95
C GLU A 176 5.97 -2.43 -1.07
N THR A 177 6.13 -1.65 0.00
CA THR A 177 5.89 -0.21 -0.01
C THR A 177 6.83 0.52 -0.97
N LEU A 178 8.13 0.20 -0.95
CA LEU A 178 9.09 0.77 -1.91
C LEU A 178 8.72 0.44 -3.36
N LEU A 179 8.26 -0.78 -3.63
CA LEU A 179 7.79 -1.19 -4.95
C LEU A 179 6.52 -0.43 -5.37
N ALA A 180 5.57 -0.25 -4.45
CA ALA A 180 4.33 0.50 -4.71
C ALA A 180 4.62 1.96 -5.07
N VAL A 181 5.49 2.61 -4.29
CA VAL A 181 5.97 3.99 -4.54
C VAL A 181 6.68 4.08 -5.89
N THR A 182 7.53 3.11 -6.22
CA THR A 182 8.23 3.07 -7.51
C THR A 182 7.25 2.93 -8.68
N LYS A 183 6.28 2.01 -8.60
CA LYS A 183 5.23 1.84 -9.62
C LYS A 183 4.42 3.11 -9.81
N ARG A 184 4.07 3.78 -8.70
CA ARG A 184 3.32 5.03 -8.72
C ARG A 184 4.14 6.16 -9.37
N ALA A 185 5.38 6.35 -8.97
CA ALA A 185 6.28 7.35 -9.57
C ALA A 185 6.49 7.11 -11.07
N ILE A 186 6.60 5.85 -11.50
CA ILE A 186 6.65 5.49 -12.92
C ILE A 186 5.35 5.89 -13.62
N SER A 187 4.19 5.60 -13.03
CA SER A 187 2.88 5.92 -13.63
C SER A 187 2.64 7.41 -13.77
N THR A 188 3.17 8.24 -12.87
CA THR A 188 3.08 9.71 -12.93
C THR A 188 4.19 10.33 -13.78
N GLY A 189 5.18 9.55 -14.24
CA GLY A 189 6.35 10.06 -14.94
C GLY A 189 7.28 10.89 -14.05
N GLN A 190 7.18 10.73 -12.73
CA GLN A 190 7.97 11.50 -11.78
C GLN A 190 9.41 10.98 -11.71
N PHE A 191 10.35 11.90 -11.52
CA PHE A 191 11.73 11.56 -11.21
C PHE A 191 11.87 10.87 -9.85
N LEU A 192 12.69 9.83 -9.78
CA LEU A 192 12.99 9.08 -8.57
C LEU A 192 14.32 9.55 -7.96
N PRO A 193 14.35 10.06 -6.71
CA PRO A 193 15.58 10.52 -6.07
C PRO A 193 16.63 9.42 -5.93
N ARG A 194 17.91 9.79 -6.07
CA ARG A 194 19.03 8.84 -5.99
C ARG A 194 19.09 8.11 -4.64
N TRP A 195 18.82 8.81 -3.54
CA TRP A 195 18.82 8.20 -2.20
C TRP A 195 17.74 7.11 -2.07
N PHE A 196 16.57 7.31 -2.69
CA PHE A 196 15.47 6.35 -2.67
C PHE A 196 15.85 5.10 -3.47
N LEU A 197 16.43 5.29 -4.66
CA LEU A 197 16.92 4.18 -5.49
C LEU A 197 18.02 3.39 -4.77
N GLN A 198 18.95 4.06 -4.08
CA GLN A 198 19.98 3.39 -3.28
C GLN A 198 19.39 2.58 -2.14
N ARG A 199 18.40 3.12 -1.41
CA ARG A 199 17.72 2.39 -0.34
C ARG A 199 16.95 1.18 -0.87
N PHE A 200 16.28 1.30 -2.01
CA PHE A 200 15.57 0.19 -2.63
C PHE A 200 16.53 -0.88 -3.15
N MET A 201 17.66 -0.49 -3.74
CA MET A 201 18.73 -1.40 -4.14
C MET A 201 19.32 -2.16 -2.96
N ALA A 202 19.51 -1.50 -1.82
CA ALA A 202 19.98 -2.14 -0.58
C ALA A 202 18.95 -3.13 0.00
N ALA A 203 17.66 -2.84 -0.15
CA ALA A 203 16.59 -3.75 0.29
C ALA A 203 16.48 -4.98 -0.64
N CYS A 204 16.37 -4.74 -1.95
CA CYS A 204 16.21 -5.77 -2.95
C CYS A 204 16.56 -5.26 -4.35
N ALA A 205 17.84 -5.35 -4.72
CA ALA A 205 18.36 -4.92 -6.02
C ALA A 205 17.59 -5.54 -7.22
N GLN A 206 17.28 -6.83 -7.15
CA GLN A 206 16.63 -7.54 -8.24
C GLN A 206 15.21 -7.02 -8.52
N THR A 207 14.44 -6.73 -7.46
CA THR A 207 13.08 -6.22 -7.57
C THR A 207 13.07 -4.76 -8.04
N CYS A 208 14.01 -3.94 -7.57
CA CYS A 208 14.19 -2.56 -8.01
C CYS A 208 14.48 -2.47 -9.52
N VAL A 209 15.51 -3.18 -10.00
CA VAL A 209 15.90 -3.18 -11.42
C VAL A 209 14.77 -3.70 -12.32
N ARG A 210 14.09 -4.78 -11.92
CA ARG A 210 12.94 -5.31 -12.67
C ARG A 210 11.77 -4.34 -12.72
N ALA A 211 11.48 -3.64 -11.63
CA ALA A 211 10.39 -2.67 -11.58
C ALA A 211 10.64 -1.49 -12.53
N LEU A 212 11.86 -0.95 -12.52
CA LEU A 212 12.26 0.14 -13.42
C LEU A 212 12.23 -0.29 -14.90
N LEU A 213 12.72 -1.50 -15.19
CA LEU A 213 12.71 -2.04 -16.55
C LEU A 213 11.28 -2.24 -17.07
N ARG A 214 10.39 -2.83 -16.26
CA ARG A 214 8.97 -2.99 -16.62
C ARG A 214 8.24 -1.66 -16.76
N GLY A 215 8.71 -0.63 -16.06
CA GLY A 215 8.21 0.74 -16.14
C GLY A 215 8.73 1.57 -17.30
N GLY A 216 9.57 1.01 -18.18
CA GLY A 216 10.15 1.74 -19.32
C GLY A 216 11.33 2.66 -18.96
N ARG A 217 11.83 2.64 -17.72
CA ARG A 217 12.99 3.44 -17.27
C ARG A 217 14.28 2.65 -17.41
N ALA A 218 14.60 2.25 -18.65
CA ALA A 218 15.69 1.32 -18.95
C ALA A 218 17.09 1.89 -18.64
N LEU A 219 17.31 3.18 -18.86
CA LEU A 219 18.60 3.84 -18.59
C LEU A 219 18.97 3.77 -17.10
N GLU A 220 18.07 4.21 -16.23
CA GLU A 220 18.29 4.17 -14.78
C GLU A 220 18.41 2.75 -14.25
N ALA A 221 17.63 1.81 -14.79
CA ALA A 221 17.76 0.39 -14.46
C ALA A 221 19.14 -0.16 -14.83
N ALA A 222 19.68 0.22 -16.00
CA ALA A 222 21.00 -0.20 -16.46
C ALA A 222 22.13 0.38 -15.60
N GLU A 223 22.05 1.66 -15.24
CA GLU A 223 23.02 2.33 -14.37
C GLU A 223 23.11 1.64 -13.01
N LEU A 224 21.97 1.44 -12.34
CA LEU A 224 21.90 0.76 -11.04
C LEU A 224 22.37 -0.71 -11.12
N CYS A 225 22.04 -1.41 -12.21
CA CYS A 225 22.50 -2.77 -12.44
C CYS A 225 24.03 -2.81 -12.61
N CYS A 226 24.61 -1.86 -13.34
CA CYS A 226 26.06 -1.75 -13.51
C CYS A 226 26.77 -1.42 -12.19
N GLU A 227 26.21 -0.54 -11.35
CA GLU A 227 26.73 -0.30 -10.00
C GLU A 227 26.71 -1.58 -9.16
N ALA A 228 25.58 -2.31 -9.12
CA ALA A 228 25.45 -3.56 -8.37
C ALA A 228 26.41 -4.66 -8.86
N LEU A 229 26.60 -4.80 -10.18
CA LEU A 229 27.54 -5.77 -10.76
C LEU A 229 28.99 -5.40 -10.45
N ARG A 230 29.35 -4.12 -10.45
CA ARG A 230 30.68 -3.66 -10.06
C ARG A 230 30.94 -3.95 -8.58
N ASP A 231 29.95 -3.73 -7.71
CA ASP A 231 30.06 -4.01 -6.28
C ASP A 231 30.21 -5.52 -6.03
N ALA A 232 29.41 -6.35 -6.71
CA ALA A 232 29.56 -7.80 -6.67
C ALA A 232 30.93 -8.26 -7.18
N ALA A 233 31.43 -7.68 -8.28
CA ALA A 233 32.76 -7.96 -8.82
C ALA A 233 33.88 -7.57 -7.84
N ARG A 234 33.73 -6.48 -7.07
CA ARG A 234 34.67 -6.10 -6.01
C ARG A 234 34.62 -7.09 -4.85
N ALA A 235 33.44 -7.56 -4.46
CA ALA A 235 33.28 -8.55 -3.39
C ALA A 235 33.90 -9.92 -3.74
N LEU A 236 33.94 -10.28 -5.03
CA LEU A 236 34.59 -11.50 -5.52
C LEU A 236 36.12 -11.40 -5.55
N ARG A 237 36.69 -10.19 -5.50
CA ARG A 237 38.14 -10.01 -5.44
C ARG A 237 38.59 -10.23 -3.99
N PRO A 238 39.58 -11.09 -3.73
CA PRO A 238 40.13 -11.20 -2.39
C PRO A 238 40.61 -9.80 -1.94
N PRO A 239 40.32 -9.36 -0.70
CA PRO A 239 40.90 -8.13 -0.19
C PRO A 239 42.40 -8.27 -0.33
N ALA A 240 43.03 -7.34 -1.08
CA ALA A 240 44.47 -7.38 -1.24
C ALA A 240 45.09 -7.36 0.17
N PRO A 241 46.00 -8.29 0.51
CA PRO A 241 46.56 -8.42 1.86
C PRO A 241 47.29 -7.15 2.33
N ALA A 242 47.64 -6.26 1.40
CA ALA A 242 48.08 -4.90 1.66
C ALA A 242 47.59 -3.97 0.53
N PRO A 243 47.35 -2.68 0.80
CA PRO A 243 47.15 -1.70 -0.25
C PRO A 243 48.39 -1.68 -1.15
N ARG A 244 48.24 -2.12 -2.40
CA ARG A 244 49.31 -2.04 -3.40
C ARG A 244 49.34 -0.63 -3.95
N ALA A 245 50.37 0.14 -3.59
CA ALA A 245 50.66 1.39 -4.28
C ALA A 245 50.96 1.07 -5.75
N ALA A 246 50.35 1.80 -6.68
CA ALA A 246 50.75 1.71 -8.08
C ALA A 246 52.20 2.23 -8.21
N PRO A 247 53.00 1.68 -9.14
CA PRO A 247 54.38 2.10 -9.35
C PRO A 247 54.44 3.44 -10.10
N LEU A 248 53.94 4.52 -9.50
CA LEU A 248 53.88 5.86 -10.10
C LEU A 248 55.26 6.37 -10.51
N ALA A 249 56.28 6.17 -9.66
CA ALA A 249 57.64 6.57 -9.98
C ALA A 249 58.20 5.88 -11.23
N LEU A 250 57.83 4.61 -11.48
CA LEU A 250 58.21 3.91 -12.70
C LEU A 250 57.43 4.45 -13.91
N ALA A 251 56.16 4.76 -13.72
CA ALA A 251 55.31 5.29 -14.77
C ALA A 251 55.79 6.68 -15.24
N ASP A 252 56.26 7.53 -14.34
CA ASP A 252 56.86 8.84 -14.66
C ASP A 252 58.16 8.69 -15.48
N LEU A 253 59.02 7.74 -15.09
CA LEU A 253 60.23 7.40 -15.85
C LEU A 253 59.89 6.89 -17.26
N LEU A 254 58.87 6.03 -17.38
CA LEU A 254 58.41 5.53 -18.67
C LEU A 254 57.83 6.64 -19.55
N LEU A 255 57.09 7.59 -18.99
CA LEU A 255 56.60 8.75 -19.74
C LEU A 255 57.75 9.62 -20.26
N LEU A 256 58.79 9.82 -19.45
CA LEU A 256 60.00 10.54 -19.85
C LEU A 256 60.70 9.83 -21.01
N GLU A 257 60.93 8.53 -20.92
CA GLU A 257 61.59 7.75 -21.98
C GLU A 257 60.75 7.69 -23.27
N LEU A 258 59.45 7.45 -23.16
CA LEU A 258 58.54 7.40 -24.31
C LEU A 258 58.45 8.76 -25.03
N ARG A 259 58.58 9.87 -24.31
CA ARG A 259 58.62 11.22 -24.89
C ARG A 259 59.84 11.44 -25.79
N HIS A 260 60.98 10.84 -25.49
CA HIS A 260 62.18 10.91 -26.35
C HIS A 260 62.04 10.04 -27.60
N HIS A 261 61.15 9.05 -27.57
CA HIS A 261 60.87 8.13 -28.69
C HIS A 261 59.62 8.53 -29.49
N SER A 262 59.20 9.80 -29.41
CA SER A 262 58.00 10.34 -30.10
C SER A 262 58.07 10.28 -31.63
N HIS A 263 59.21 9.91 -32.20
CA HIS A 263 59.35 9.67 -33.63
C HIS A 263 58.63 8.38 -34.09
N HIS A 264 58.37 7.44 -33.17
CA HIS A 264 57.64 6.23 -33.48
C HIS A 264 56.14 6.38 -33.18
N PRO A 265 55.25 6.16 -34.17
CA PRO A 265 53.81 6.33 -34.00
C PRO A 265 53.19 5.34 -32.99
N HIS A 266 53.89 4.25 -32.68
CA HIS A 266 53.50 3.30 -31.64
C HIS A 266 53.86 3.80 -30.22
N ALA A 267 54.99 4.49 -30.07
CA ALA A 267 55.41 5.06 -28.80
C ALA A 267 54.50 6.21 -28.36
N ASP A 268 54.06 7.05 -29.31
CA ASP A 268 53.10 8.13 -29.04
C ASP A 268 51.73 7.62 -28.58
N LYS A 269 51.25 6.50 -29.14
CA LYS A 269 50.00 5.86 -28.69
C LYS A 269 50.10 5.38 -27.25
N ILE A 270 51.16 4.64 -26.94
CA ILE A 270 51.42 4.11 -25.59
C ILE A 270 51.62 5.26 -24.59
N TYR A 271 52.31 6.33 -24.98
CA TYR A 271 52.49 7.52 -24.15
C TYR A 271 51.15 8.14 -23.76
N ASN A 272 50.25 8.33 -24.73
CA ASN A 272 48.93 8.92 -24.46
C ASN A 272 48.05 8.00 -23.61
N GLU A 273 48.08 6.69 -23.86
CA GLU A 273 47.37 5.69 -23.04
C GLU A 273 47.89 5.67 -21.59
N LEU A 274 49.21 5.60 -21.41
CA LEU A 274 49.83 5.58 -20.08
C LEU A 274 49.52 6.86 -19.31
N LYS A 275 49.58 8.02 -19.98
CA LYS A 275 49.24 9.31 -19.38
C LYS A 275 47.78 9.36 -18.93
N SER A 276 46.85 8.88 -19.76
CA SER A 276 45.42 8.82 -19.41
C SER A 276 45.17 7.98 -18.16
N VAL A 277 45.81 6.81 -18.08
CA VAL A 277 45.66 5.88 -16.93
C VAL A 277 46.22 6.49 -15.64
N ILE A 278 47.35 7.20 -15.71
CA ILE A 278 47.94 7.91 -14.56
C ILE A 278 47.01 9.02 -14.06
N GLU A 279 46.43 9.80 -14.97
CA GLU A 279 45.48 10.87 -14.61
C GLU A 279 44.22 10.31 -13.93
N GLU A 280 43.67 9.20 -14.44
CA GLU A 280 42.54 8.52 -13.83
C GLU A 280 42.87 7.99 -12.42
N TYR A 281 44.01 7.32 -12.27
CA TYR A 281 44.45 6.79 -10.98
C TYR A 281 44.68 7.91 -9.96
N THR A 282 45.29 9.03 -10.39
CA THR A 282 45.55 10.19 -9.54
C THR A 282 44.24 10.84 -9.06
N LYS A 283 43.24 10.97 -9.93
CA LYS A 283 41.88 11.44 -9.54
C LYS A 283 41.25 10.55 -8.49
N VAL A 284 41.39 9.23 -8.63
CA VAL A 284 40.88 8.27 -7.64
C VAL A 284 41.60 8.45 -6.30
N ILE A 285 42.93 8.59 -6.28
CA ILE A 285 43.68 8.84 -5.04
C ILE A 285 43.21 10.11 -4.33
N ILE A 286 43.09 11.22 -5.07
CA ILE A 286 42.67 12.52 -4.51
C ILE A 286 41.28 12.38 -3.87
N ARG A 287 40.32 11.82 -4.61
CA ARG A 287 38.96 11.59 -4.11
C ARG A 287 38.94 10.69 -2.87
N THR A 288 39.74 9.63 -2.86
CA THR A 288 39.79 8.69 -1.73
C THR A 288 40.43 9.35 -0.51
N SER A 289 41.47 10.17 -0.70
CA SER A 289 42.11 10.97 0.35
C SER A 289 41.14 11.99 0.95
N GLU A 290 40.39 12.73 0.13
CA GLU A 290 39.36 13.66 0.58
C GLU A 290 38.27 12.94 1.39
N ASN A 291 37.77 11.81 0.91
CA ASN A 291 36.81 10.99 1.63
C ASN A 291 37.34 10.52 3.00
N MET A 292 38.62 10.13 3.09
CA MET A 292 39.23 9.74 4.36
C MET A 292 39.35 10.92 5.33
N LYS A 293 39.72 12.12 4.84
CA LYS A 293 39.74 13.34 5.66
C LYS A 293 38.36 13.68 6.20
N LEU A 294 37.33 13.61 5.35
CA LEU A 294 35.93 13.84 5.75
C LEU A 294 35.46 12.81 6.79
N ALA A 295 35.80 11.53 6.60
CA ALA A 295 35.48 10.48 7.56
C ALA A 295 36.16 10.68 8.92
N GLN A 296 37.42 11.14 8.93
CA GLN A 296 38.12 11.50 10.17
C GLN A 296 37.43 12.67 10.88
N ILE A 297 37.06 13.74 10.16
CA ILE A 297 36.34 14.89 10.73
C ILE A 297 35.01 14.45 11.34
N GLN A 298 34.24 13.61 10.64
CA GLN A 298 32.97 13.09 11.15
C GLN A 298 33.13 12.22 12.40
N ASN A 299 34.20 11.42 12.48
CA ASN A 299 34.49 10.61 13.66
C ASN A 299 34.98 11.46 14.85
N THR A 300 35.70 12.56 14.60
CA THR A 300 36.10 13.50 15.66
C THR A 300 34.96 14.34 16.21
N VAL A 301 33.89 14.56 15.43
CA VAL A 301 32.68 15.30 15.90
C VAL A 301 31.74 14.39 16.71
N LYS A 302 31.89 13.06 16.61
CA LYS A 302 31.06 12.07 17.31
C LYS A 302 31.65 11.59 18.64
N ASN A 303 32.89 11.94 18.94
CA ASN A 303 33.56 11.69 20.23
C ASN A 303 33.63 12.99 21.04
#